data_AF-A0A933ELK6-F1
#
_entry.id   AF-A0A933ELK6-F1
#
_cell.length_a   1.000
_cell.length_b   1.000
_cell.length_c   1.000
_cell.angle_alpha   90.00
_cell.angle_beta   90.00
_cell.angle_gamma   90.00
#
_symmetry.space_group_name_H-M   'P 1'
#
loop_
_entity.id
_entity.type
_entity.pdbx_description
1 polymer ?
#
loop_
_entity_poly.entity_id
_entity_poly.type
_entity_poly.pdbx_seq_one_letter_code
_entity_poly.pdbx_strand_id
1 'polypeptide(L)'
;TTSVASHSAARFGAAGIAADWAHLLAASVWSGGALCAALALADGERKFLADFSILASAAVGVLAVTGLWLGREQVGSWAALLLTGYGRALLIKLAVAAVAFGLGAVNALRPTRQLVTLEAALGLGVIACAAVLTNLPPAVGQIPFGAPTRLERVVSVADAQARLSLWPARQGVNTVQARLTDAAGAPMAGAQVSAQFFPRSAEAVVSELPLAEVGGGVYSATGANFSAEGSWEVLLKINAADYLNFDFSIGPDGAVRSAGEPLSVTVRTVGWLNRYAGALAAGALLALASGWSWLAWRSLPRSKLTVALWVVPGLLIAGAIWLWILLTF
;
A
#
# COMPACT_ATOMS: atom_id res chain seq x y z
N THR A 1 -13.11 -14.80 -17.17
CA THR A 1 -13.05 -13.68 -18.14
C THR A 1 -12.64 -12.35 -17.50
N THR A 2 -12.66 -12.22 -16.17
CA THR A 2 -12.26 -11.01 -15.42
C THR A 2 -10.75 -10.82 -15.21
N SER A 3 -9.89 -11.83 -15.41
CA SER A 3 -8.44 -11.69 -15.17
C SER A 3 -7.67 -11.01 -16.31
N VAL A 4 -8.13 -11.14 -17.56
CA VAL A 4 -7.49 -10.48 -18.72
C VAL A 4 -7.79 -8.97 -18.73
N ALA A 5 -8.85 -8.56 -18.01
CA ALA A 5 -9.22 -7.17 -17.75
C ALA A 5 -8.89 -6.73 -16.31
N SER A 6 -8.12 -7.50 -15.53
CA SER A 6 -7.77 -7.12 -14.16
C SER A 6 -6.67 -6.06 -14.14
N HIS A 7 -6.67 -5.23 -13.10
CA HIS A 7 -5.65 -4.21 -12.86
C HIS A 7 -4.23 -4.81 -12.80
N SER A 8 -4.11 -6.10 -12.44
CA SER A 8 -2.87 -6.87 -12.36
C SER A 8 -2.27 -7.17 -13.73
N ALA A 9 -3.10 -7.47 -14.74
CA ALA A 9 -2.66 -7.69 -16.12
C ALA A 9 -2.12 -6.39 -16.76
N ALA A 10 -2.80 -5.28 -16.50
CA ALA A 10 -2.43 -3.97 -17.04
C ALA A 10 -1.12 -3.41 -16.45
N ARG A 11 -0.77 -3.78 -15.21
CA ARG A 11 0.38 -3.23 -14.48
C ARG A 11 1.59 -4.17 -14.40
N PHE A 12 1.39 -5.49 -14.39
CA PHE A 12 2.45 -6.49 -14.10
C PHE A 12 2.54 -7.63 -15.11
N GLY A 13 1.73 -7.60 -16.18
CA GLY A 13 1.76 -8.61 -17.26
C GLY A 13 1.46 -10.03 -16.76
N ALA A 14 2.12 -11.03 -17.37
CA ALA A 14 1.86 -12.45 -17.10
C ALA A 14 2.09 -12.86 -15.64
N ALA A 15 3.01 -12.18 -14.93
CA ALA A 15 3.37 -12.52 -13.56
C ALA A 15 2.23 -12.16 -12.58
N GLY A 16 1.61 -10.99 -12.75
CA GLY A 16 0.44 -10.59 -11.95
C GLY A 16 -0.78 -11.48 -12.21
N ILE A 17 -0.99 -11.89 -13.47
CA ILE A 17 -2.03 -12.86 -13.82
C ILE A 17 -1.76 -14.20 -13.11
N ALA A 18 -0.54 -14.72 -13.19
CA ALA A 18 -0.18 -15.98 -12.53
C ALA A 18 -0.41 -15.92 -11.01
N ALA A 19 -0.06 -14.80 -10.36
CA ALA A 19 -0.30 -14.58 -8.94
C ALA A 19 -1.80 -14.59 -8.59
N ASP A 20 -2.63 -13.87 -9.35
CA ASP A 20 -4.08 -13.83 -9.17
C ASP A 20 -4.70 -15.23 -9.30
N TRP A 21 -4.32 -15.97 -10.34
CA TRP A 21 -4.82 -17.33 -10.57
C TRP A 21 -4.38 -18.29 -9.46
N ALA A 22 -3.11 -18.24 -9.06
CA ALA A 22 -2.61 -19.05 -7.96
C ALA A 22 -3.33 -18.71 -6.63
N HIS A 23 -3.56 -17.43 -6.34
CA HIS A 23 -4.28 -17.00 -5.15
C HIS A 23 -5.73 -17.49 -5.16
N LEU A 24 -6.44 -17.37 -6.29
CA LEU A 24 -7.83 -17.80 -6.43
C LEU A 24 -7.99 -19.31 -6.36
N LEU A 25 -7.10 -20.07 -7.01
CA LEU A 25 -7.09 -21.53 -6.93
C LEU A 25 -6.85 -21.99 -5.49
N ALA A 26 -5.85 -21.43 -4.82
CA ALA A 26 -5.57 -21.76 -3.43
C ALA A 26 -6.72 -21.37 -2.49
N ALA A 27 -7.35 -20.20 -2.69
CA ALA A 27 -8.54 -19.79 -1.94
C ALA A 27 -9.70 -20.78 -2.12
N SER A 28 -9.92 -21.25 -3.35
CA SER A 28 -10.98 -22.18 -3.70
C SER A 28 -10.75 -23.56 -3.07
N VAL A 29 -9.52 -24.07 -3.14
CA VAL A 29 -9.12 -25.34 -2.52
C VAL A 29 -9.28 -25.28 -1.00
N TRP A 30 -8.81 -24.20 -0.37
CA TRP A 30 -8.89 -24.03 1.08
C TRP A 30 -10.35 -23.92 1.58
N SER A 31 -11.12 -22.98 1.01
CA SER A 31 -12.50 -22.73 1.46
C SER A 31 -13.45 -23.87 1.10
N GLY A 32 -13.36 -24.41 -0.12
CA GLY A 32 -14.17 -25.56 -0.55
C GLY A 32 -13.84 -26.83 0.23
N GLY A 33 -12.55 -27.08 0.48
CA GLY A 33 -12.14 -28.24 1.26
C GLY A 33 -12.51 -28.14 2.74
N ALA A 34 -12.52 -26.95 3.34
CA ALA A 34 -13.01 -26.75 4.71
C ALA A 34 -14.51 -27.07 4.84
N LEU A 35 -15.31 -26.71 3.82
CA LEU A 35 -16.71 -27.11 3.73
C LEU A 35 -16.85 -28.63 3.61
N CYS A 36 -16.10 -29.27 2.71
CA CYS A 36 -16.09 -30.73 2.58
C CYS A 36 -15.66 -31.42 3.88
N ALA A 37 -14.70 -30.86 4.61
CA ALA A 37 -14.26 -31.38 5.91
C ALA A 37 -15.37 -31.28 6.97
N ALA A 38 -16.19 -30.23 6.93
CA ALA A 38 -17.37 -30.09 7.79
C ALA A 38 -18.40 -31.20 7.53
N LEU A 39 -18.66 -31.48 6.26
CA LEU A 39 -19.59 -32.54 5.83
C LEU A 39 -19.04 -33.94 6.17
N ALA A 40 -17.78 -34.21 5.84
CA ALA A 40 -17.12 -35.47 6.16
C ALA A 40 -17.12 -35.77 7.66
N LEU A 41 -16.90 -34.76 8.51
CA LEU A 41 -16.99 -34.92 9.95
C LEU A 41 -18.43 -35.17 10.44
N ALA A 42 -19.44 -34.61 9.77
CA ALA A 42 -20.84 -34.89 10.06
C ALA A 42 -21.22 -36.35 9.72
N ASP A 43 -20.61 -36.91 8.68
CA ASP A 43 -20.80 -38.30 8.24
C ASP A 43 -19.86 -39.30 8.93
N GLY A 44 -18.98 -38.83 9.83
CA GLY A 44 -18.04 -39.66 10.58
C GLY A 44 -16.76 -40.07 9.84
N GLU A 45 -16.52 -39.52 8.64
CA GLU A 45 -15.37 -39.82 7.81
C GLU A 45 -14.11 -39.06 8.23
N ARG A 46 -13.22 -39.74 8.97
CA ARG A 46 -11.99 -39.14 9.50
C ARG A 46 -10.80 -39.19 8.54
N LYS A 47 -10.82 -40.10 7.54
CA LYS A 47 -9.72 -40.26 6.58
C LYS A 47 -9.53 -39.01 5.70
N PHE A 48 -10.64 -38.44 5.24
CA PHE A 48 -10.64 -37.20 4.45
C PHE A 48 -9.93 -36.04 5.17
N LEU A 49 -10.09 -35.94 6.50
CA LEU A 49 -9.50 -34.85 7.30
C LEU A 49 -7.97 -34.87 7.27
N ALA A 50 -7.35 -36.05 7.26
CA ALA A 50 -5.90 -36.19 7.23
C ALA A 50 -5.31 -35.78 5.87
N ASP A 51 -5.91 -36.25 4.78
CA ASP A 51 -5.48 -35.93 3.41
C ASP A 51 -5.73 -34.45 3.10
N PHE A 52 -6.88 -33.92 3.54
CA PHE A 52 -7.22 -32.51 3.38
C PHE A 52 -6.28 -31.59 4.14
N SER A 53 -5.79 -31.98 5.32
CA SER A 53 -4.87 -31.14 6.12
C SER A 53 -3.57 -30.79 5.38
N ILE A 54 -3.05 -31.70 4.56
CA ILE A 54 -1.85 -31.46 3.74
C ILE A 54 -2.17 -30.45 2.63
N LEU A 55 -3.26 -30.68 1.91
CA LEU A 55 -3.70 -29.83 0.81
C LEU A 55 -4.06 -28.42 1.29
N ALA A 56 -4.74 -28.33 2.44
CA ALA A 56 -5.07 -27.08 3.11
C ALA A 56 -3.82 -26.30 3.50
N SER A 57 -2.81 -26.98 4.08
CA SER A 57 -1.55 -26.34 4.47
C SER A 57 -0.78 -25.79 3.26
N ALA A 58 -0.74 -26.55 2.15
CA ALA A 58 -0.14 -26.08 0.91
C ALA A 58 -0.90 -24.88 0.32
N ALA A 59 -2.24 -24.92 0.32
CA ALA A 59 -3.08 -23.83 -0.15
C ALA A 59 -2.88 -22.54 0.69
N VAL A 60 -2.80 -22.66 2.01
CA VAL A 60 -2.49 -21.52 2.90
C VAL A 60 -1.11 -20.93 2.60
N GLY A 61 -0.11 -21.76 2.33
CA GLY A 61 1.22 -21.29 1.92
C GLY A 61 1.16 -20.48 0.62
N VAL A 62 0.46 -20.98 -0.40
CA VAL A 62 0.27 -20.26 -1.68
C VAL A 62 -0.49 -18.95 -1.45
N LEU A 63 -1.56 -18.96 -0.65
CA LEU A 63 -2.34 -17.77 -0.30
C LEU A 63 -1.50 -16.71 0.40
N ALA A 64 -0.61 -17.11 1.32
CA ALA A 64 0.26 -16.19 2.03
C ALA A 64 1.25 -15.52 1.06
N VAL A 65 1.94 -16.29 0.23
CA VAL A 65 2.94 -15.77 -0.72
C VAL A 65 2.29 -14.85 -1.75
N THR A 66 1.25 -15.35 -2.42
CA THR A 66 0.54 -14.57 -3.47
C THR A 66 -0.19 -13.37 -2.88
N GLY A 67 -0.79 -13.51 -1.69
CA GLY A 67 -1.48 -12.41 -1.00
C GLY A 67 -0.55 -11.30 -0.54
N LEU A 68 0.66 -11.64 -0.07
CA LEU A 68 1.69 -10.66 0.28
C LEU A 68 2.14 -9.87 -0.95
N TRP A 69 2.39 -10.57 -2.06
CA TRP A 69 2.79 -9.92 -3.31
C TRP A 69 1.69 -9.01 -3.86
N LEU A 70 0.46 -9.54 -4.04
CA LEU A 70 -0.68 -8.75 -4.52
C LEU A 70 -1.00 -7.58 -3.58
N GLY A 71 -0.92 -7.80 -2.25
CA GLY A 71 -1.12 -6.76 -1.24
C GLY A 71 -0.11 -5.62 -1.36
N ARG A 72 1.17 -5.92 -1.60
CA ARG A 72 2.21 -4.91 -1.84
C ARG A 72 1.84 -4.03 -3.04
N GLU A 73 1.45 -4.65 -4.14
CA GLU A 73 1.15 -3.94 -5.38
C GLU A 73 -0.11 -3.08 -5.29
N GLN A 74 -1.15 -3.57 -4.61
CA GLN A 74 -2.41 -2.85 -4.45
C GLN A 74 -2.35 -1.73 -3.40
N VAL A 75 -1.41 -1.80 -2.43
CA VAL A 75 -1.35 -0.87 -1.30
C VAL A 75 -0.20 0.14 -1.43
N GLY A 76 1.01 -0.31 -1.76
CA GLY A 76 2.17 0.55 -2.01
C GLY A 76 2.78 1.26 -0.78
N SER A 77 2.02 1.54 0.29
CA SER A 77 2.54 2.16 1.53
C SER A 77 1.65 1.90 2.77
N TRP A 78 2.17 2.07 3.98
CA TRP A 78 1.35 1.90 5.20
C TRP A 78 0.31 3.00 5.38
N ALA A 79 0.58 4.21 4.88
CA ALA A 79 -0.41 5.26 4.81
C ALA A 79 -1.62 4.80 3.97
N ALA A 80 -1.35 4.23 2.79
CA ALA A 80 -2.41 3.67 1.94
C ALA A 80 -3.15 2.53 2.66
N LEU A 81 -2.45 1.69 3.43
CA LEU A 81 -3.06 0.61 4.21
C LEU A 81 -4.01 1.10 5.31
N LEU A 82 -3.61 2.12 6.08
CA LEU A 82 -4.34 2.54 7.28
C LEU A 82 -5.46 3.54 6.97
N LEU A 83 -5.34 4.28 5.87
CA LEU A 83 -6.11 5.50 5.66
C LEU A 83 -7.07 5.42 4.47
N THR A 84 -6.85 4.49 3.55
CA THR A 84 -7.78 4.30 2.42
C THR A 84 -8.89 3.32 2.81
N GLY A 85 -10.05 3.44 2.15
CA GLY A 85 -11.13 2.45 2.30
C GLY A 85 -10.67 1.04 1.91
N TYR A 86 -9.89 0.93 0.84
CA TYR A 86 -9.29 -0.32 0.38
C TYR A 86 -8.36 -0.93 1.45
N GLY A 87 -7.44 -0.15 2.00
CA GLY A 87 -6.50 -0.61 3.01
C GLY A 87 -7.19 -1.09 4.29
N ARG A 88 -8.23 -0.38 4.76
CA ARG A 88 -9.04 -0.80 5.91
C ARG A 88 -9.80 -2.10 5.65
N ALA A 89 -10.41 -2.24 4.47
CA ALA A 89 -11.07 -3.48 4.07
C ALA A 89 -10.07 -4.65 4.00
N LEU A 90 -8.83 -4.39 3.54
CA LEU A 90 -7.76 -5.40 3.52
C LEU A 90 -7.34 -5.80 4.94
N LEU A 91 -7.20 -4.85 5.87
CA LEU A 91 -6.92 -5.15 7.28
C LEU A 91 -8.00 -6.01 7.92
N ILE A 92 -9.28 -5.73 7.64
CA ILE A 92 -10.40 -6.56 8.09
C ILE A 92 -10.28 -7.97 7.50
N LYS A 93 -10.04 -8.10 6.18
CA LYS A 93 -9.82 -9.39 5.52
C LYS A 93 -8.69 -10.18 6.19
N LEU A 94 -7.56 -9.52 6.45
CA LEU A 94 -6.39 -10.13 7.09
C LEU A 94 -6.69 -10.57 8.53
N ALA A 95 -7.43 -9.78 9.30
CA ALA A 95 -7.85 -10.15 10.65
C ALA A 95 -8.76 -11.39 10.64
N VAL A 96 -9.77 -11.42 9.76
CA VAL A 96 -10.66 -12.57 9.60
C VAL A 96 -9.89 -13.81 9.15
N ALA A 97 -8.98 -13.67 8.18
CA ALA A 97 -8.13 -14.76 7.70
C ALA A 97 -7.20 -15.30 8.80
N ALA A 98 -6.59 -14.42 9.60
CA ALA A 98 -5.74 -14.82 10.71
C ALA A 98 -6.50 -15.65 11.76
N VAL A 99 -7.74 -15.25 12.10
CA VAL A 99 -8.61 -16.03 12.99
C VAL A 99 -8.98 -17.38 12.35
N ALA A 100 -9.32 -17.39 11.06
CA ALA A 100 -9.65 -18.62 10.33
C ALA A 100 -8.49 -19.62 10.33
N PHE A 101 -7.28 -19.17 9.99
CA PHE A 101 -6.07 -20.00 10.00
C PHE A 101 -5.70 -20.46 11.42
N GLY A 102 -5.86 -19.60 12.43
CA GLY A 102 -5.67 -19.95 13.83
C GLY A 102 -6.62 -21.08 14.28
N LEU A 103 -7.90 -21.01 13.90
CA LEU A 103 -8.85 -22.08 14.18
C LEU A 103 -8.54 -23.35 13.39
N GLY A 104 -8.13 -23.25 12.12
CA GLY A 104 -7.67 -24.39 11.34
C GLY A 104 -6.50 -25.13 12.00
N ALA A 105 -5.56 -24.38 12.62
CA ALA A 105 -4.49 -24.95 13.44
C ALA A 105 -5.03 -25.77 14.61
N VAL A 106 -5.95 -25.18 15.37
CA VAL A 106 -6.54 -25.82 16.56
C VAL A 106 -7.32 -27.05 16.13
N ASN A 107 -8.06 -26.95 15.02
CA ASN A 107 -8.85 -28.01 14.43
C ASN A 107 -7.98 -29.18 13.93
N ALA A 108 -6.80 -28.91 13.38
CA ALA A 108 -5.83 -29.95 13.01
C ALA A 108 -5.32 -30.76 14.22
N LEU A 109 -5.31 -30.16 15.42
CA LEU A 109 -4.91 -30.83 16.67
C LEU A 109 -6.08 -31.50 17.39
N ARG A 110 -7.26 -30.88 17.34
CA ARG A 110 -8.46 -31.27 18.09
C ARG A 110 -9.70 -31.04 17.22
N PRO A 111 -9.96 -31.93 16.25
CA PRO A 111 -11.06 -31.72 15.32
C PRO A 111 -12.40 -31.83 16.04
N THR A 112 -13.20 -30.76 15.98
CA THR A 112 -14.57 -30.74 16.51
C THR A 112 -15.52 -30.11 15.51
N ARG A 113 -16.78 -30.56 15.50
CA ARG A 113 -17.80 -30.06 14.57
C ARG A 113 -18.00 -28.53 14.69
N GLN A 114 -17.94 -28.00 15.91
CA GLN A 114 -18.09 -26.57 16.17
C GLN A 114 -16.94 -25.77 15.57
N LEU A 115 -15.68 -26.21 15.75
CA LEU A 115 -14.51 -25.52 15.21
C LEU A 115 -14.48 -25.55 13.67
N VAL A 116 -14.77 -26.70 13.06
CA VAL A 116 -14.84 -26.82 11.59
C VAL A 116 -15.93 -25.92 11.01
N THR A 117 -17.09 -25.84 11.67
CA THR A 117 -18.20 -24.98 11.21
C THR A 117 -17.81 -23.50 11.31
N LEU A 118 -17.15 -23.10 12.40
CA LEU A 118 -16.66 -21.74 12.59
C LEU A 118 -15.55 -21.39 11.58
N GLU A 119 -14.64 -22.32 11.30
CA GLU A 119 -13.61 -22.19 10.27
C GLU A 119 -14.22 -21.98 8.88
N ALA A 120 -15.22 -22.78 8.50
CA ALA A 120 -15.96 -22.61 7.24
C ALA A 120 -16.69 -21.26 7.17
N ALA A 121 -17.34 -20.83 8.26
CA ALA A 121 -18.01 -19.53 8.33
C ALA A 121 -17.03 -18.36 8.18
N LEU A 122 -15.84 -18.43 8.79
CA LEU A 122 -14.80 -17.44 8.60
C LEU A 122 -14.21 -17.46 7.19
N GLY A 123 -14.08 -18.64 6.57
CA GLY A 123 -13.73 -18.77 5.16
C GLY A 123 -14.68 -18.01 4.25
N LEU A 124 -15.99 -18.14 4.48
CA LEU A 124 -17.01 -17.32 3.80
C LEU A 124 -16.85 -15.82 4.11
N GLY A 125 -16.51 -15.46 5.34
CA GLY A 125 -16.18 -14.08 5.72
C GLY A 125 -14.98 -13.50 4.95
N VAL A 126 -13.92 -14.28 4.74
CA VAL A 126 -12.75 -13.89 3.93
C VAL A 126 -13.16 -13.65 2.48
N ILE A 127 -14.02 -14.51 1.91
CA ILE A 127 -14.55 -14.36 0.55
C ILE A 127 -15.41 -13.09 0.45
N ALA A 128 -16.28 -12.84 1.42
CA ALA A 128 -17.09 -11.62 1.45
C ALA A 128 -16.22 -10.35 1.51
N CYS A 129 -15.16 -10.35 2.34
CA CYS A 129 -14.19 -9.25 2.36
C CYS A 129 -13.47 -9.08 1.02
N ALA A 130 -13.13 -10.19 0.33
CA ALA A 130 -12.54 -10.13 -1.00
C ALA A 130 -13.50 -9.52 -2.03
N ALA A 131 -14.79 -9.83 -1.96
CA ALA A 131 -15.82 -9.21 -2.82
C ALA A 131 -15.98 -7.71 -2.56
N VAL A 132 -15.87 -7.27 -1.30
CA VAL A 132 -15.83 -5.82 -0.99
C VAL A 132 -14.58 -5.18 -1.61
N LEU A 133 -13.42 -5.81 -1.46
CA LEU A 133 -12.16 -5.32 -2.02
C LEU A 133 -12.17 -5.21 -3.55
N THR A 134 -12.85 -6.12 -4.27
CA THR A 134 -12.95 -6.05 -5.73
C THR A 134 -13.78 -4.87 -6.23
N ASN A 135 -14.62 -4.29 -5.37
CA ASN A 135 -15.42 -3.11 -5.68
C ASN A 135 -14.75 -1.80 -5.21
N LEU A 136 -13.66 -1.89 -4.45
CA LEU A 136 -12.89 -0.73 -4.02
C LEU A 136 -11.75 -0.48 -5.00
N PRO A 137 -11.49 0.78 -5.38
CA PRO A 137 -10.31 1.05 -6.18
C PRO A 137 -9.05 0.74 -5.34
N PRO A 138 -7.92 0.33 -5.94
CA PRO A 138 -6.67 0.04 -5.23
C PRO A 138 -6.17 1.20 -4.35
N ALA A 139 -5.59 0.89 -3.20
CA ALA A 139 -5.07 1.90 -2.27
C ALA A 139 -3.82 2.64 -2.79
N VAL A 140 -3.06 2.03 -3.70
CA VAL A 140 -1.94 2.65 -4.39
C VAL A 140 -2.44 3.85 -5.20
N GLY A 141 -1.87 5.03 -4.96
CA GLY A 141 -2.30 6.28 -5.60
C GLY A 141 -3.61 6.85 -5.05
N GLN A 142 -4.23 6.22 -4.04
CA GLN A 142 -5.46 6.73 -3.46
C GLN A 142 -5.29 7.71 -2.33
N ILE A 143 -4.17 7.74 -1.59
CA ILE A 143 -4.05 8.57 -0.38
C ILE A 143 -4.38 10.04 -0.69
N PRO A 144 -5.53 10.54 -0.20
CA PRO A 144 -5.89 11.94 -0.28
C PRO A 144 -6.07 12.41 1.16
N PHE A 145 -4.99 12.69 1.89
CA PHE A 145 -5.14 13.37 3.18
C PHE A 145 -5.71 14.78 2.98
N GLY A 146 -7.02 14.94 3.16
CA GLY A 146 -7.74 16.22 3.14
C GLY A 146 -8.29 16.62 1.76
N ALA A 147 -9.40 17.35 1.76
CA ALA A 147 -9.88 18.13 0.60
C ALA A 147 -8.70 18.94 0.01
N PRO A 148 -8.67 19.27 -1.30
CA PRO A 148 -7.63 20.12 -1.85
C PRO A 148 -7.57 21.43 -1.07
N THR A 149 -6.53 21.61 -0.26
CA THR A 149 -6.41 22.73 0.71
C THR A 149 -5.81 23.98 0.10
N ARG A 150 -5.47 23.96 -1.19
CA ARG A 150 -4.83 25.06 -1.93
C ARG A 150 -3.71 25.70 -1.11
N LEU A 151 -2.49 25.21 -1.26
CA LEU A 151 -1.35 25.81 -0.59
C LEU A 151 -1.02 27.15 -1.27
N GLU A 152 -1.06 28.25 -0.52
CA GLU A 152 -0.64 29.56 -0.99
C GLU A 152 0.63 30.01 -0.28
N ARG A 153 1.56 30.57 -1.05
CA ARG A 153 2.76 31.23 -0.54
C ARG A 153 2.95 32.55 -1.25
N VAL A 154 3.28 33.58 -0.47
CA VAL A 154 3.60 34.90 -0.99
C VAL A 154 5.07 35.15 -0.72
N VAL A 155 5.81 35.54 -1.75
CA VAL A 155 7.20 36.00 -1.67
C VAL A 155 7.25 37.37 -2.34
N SER A 156 7.97 38.30 -1.73
CA SER A 156 8.15 39.65 -2.27
C SER A 156 9.65 39.93 -2.35
N VAL A 157 10.13 40.40 -3.50
CA VAL A 157 11.54 40.76 -3.73
C VAL A 157 11.57 42.06 -4.52
N ALA A 158 12.32 43.05 -4.03
CA ALA A 158 12.44 44.39 -4.62
C ALA A 158 11.08 44.97 -5.01
N ASP A 159 10.79 45.03 -6.31
CA ASP A 159 9.62 45.69 -6.88
C ASP A 159 8.51 44.72 -7.33
N ALA A 160 8.65 43.42 -7.02
CA ALA A 160 7.70 42.39 -7.42
C ALA A 160 7.22 41.52 -6.24
N GLN A 161 5.93 41.24 -6.22
CA GLN A 161 5.30 40.28 -5.33
C GLN A 161 4.70 39.14 -6.14
N ALA A 162 5.06 37.91 -5.78
CA ALA A 162 4.47 36.71 -6.35
C ALA A 162 3.71 35.92 -5.31
N ARG A 163 2.46 35.60 -5.62
CA ARG A 163 1.67 34.61 -4.89
C ARG A 163 1.64 33.32 -5.69
N LEU A 164 2.36 32.32 -5.20
CA LEU A 164 2.34 30.96 -5.72
C LEU A 164 1.22 30.16 -5.03
N SER A 165 0.35 29.54 -5.82
CA SER A 165 -0.74 28.70 -5.37
C SER A 165 -0.61 27.31 -5.99
N LEU A 166 -0.74 26.27 -5.17
CA LEU A 166 -0.62 24.87 -5.56
C LEU A 166 -1.87 24.11 -5.15
N TRP A 167 -2.49 23.38 -6.07
CA TRP A 167 -3.58 22.46 -5.75
C TRP A 167 -3.50 21.17 -6.58
N PRO A 168 -3.73 19.99 -5.98
CA PRO A 168 -4.12 19.73 -4.59
C PRO A 168 -2.97 19.83 -3.56
N ALA A 169 -1.79 20.35 -3.94
CA ALA A 169 -0.60 20.45 -3.09
C ALA A 169 -0.12 19.07 -2.60
N ARG A 170 0.14 18.17 -3.56
CA ARG A 170 0.62 16.80 -3.29
C ARG A 170 1.80 16.42 -4.18
N GLN A 171 2.47 15.33 -3.86
CA GLN A 171 3.36 14.66 -4.81
C GLN A 171 2.56 14.22 -6.05
N GLY A 172 3.14 14.36 -7.24
CA GLY A 172 2.48 14.08 -8.52
C GLY A 172 1.84 15.32 -9.16
N VAL A 173 0.69 15.13 -9.81
CA VAL A 173 0.04 16.17 -10.62
C VAL A 173 -0.51 17.29 -9.73
N ASN A 174 -0.09 18.53 -9.98
CA ASN A 174 -0.62 19.73 -9.39
C ASN A 174 -0.89 20.77 -10.46
N THR A 175 -1.91 21.58 -10.24
CA THR A 175 -2.03 22.87 -10.89
C THR A 175 -1.24 23.89 -10.08
N VAL A 176 -0.36 24.59 -10.78
CA VAL A 176 0.47 25.68 -10.25
C VAL A 176 -0.05 26.97 -10.83
N GLN A 177 -0.31 27.95 -9.98
CA GLN A 177 -0.70 29.29 -10.38
C GLN A 177 0.19 30.31 -9.68
N ALA A 178 0.75 31.23 -10.46
CA ALA A 178 1.49 32.37 -9.96
C ALA A 178 0.69 33.64 -10.28
N ARG A 179 0.38 34.44 -9.27
CA ARG A 179 -0.11 35.81 -9.44
C ARG A 179 1.03 36.78 -9.19
N LEU A 180 1.36 37.56 -10.20
CA LEU A 180 2.44 38.55 -10.18
C LEU A 180 1.86 39.96 -10.06
N THR A 181 2.37 40.72 -9.11
CA THR A 181 2.03 42.13 -8.92
C THR A 181 3.30 42.94 -8.70
N ASP A 182 3.30 44.20 -9.13
CA ASP A 182 4.38 45.13 -8.82
C ASP A 182 4.30 45.64 -7.36
N ALA A 183 5.25 46.51 -6.97
CA ALA A 183 5.28 47.14 -5.65
C ALA A 183 4.05 47.98 -5.32
N ALA A 184 3.33 48.49 -6.33
CA ALA A 184 2.09 49.24 -6.17
C ALA A 184 0.84 48.33 -6.13
N GLY A 185 1.01 47.02 -6.30
CA GLY A 185 -0.06 46.03 -6.33
C GLY A 185 -0.74 45.88 -7.70
N ALA A 186 -0.23 46.53 -8.75
CA ALA A 186 -0.78 46.40 -10.10
C ALA A 186 -0.34 45.06 -10.74
N PRO A 187 -1.22 44.41 -11.53
CA PRO A 187 -0.92 43.11 -12.12
C PRO A 187 0.17 43.20 -13.20
N MET A 188 1.14 42.29 -13.15
CA MET A 188 2.21 42.19 -14.15
C MET A 188 1.78 41.23 -15.29
N ALA A 189 1.17 41.77 -16.34
CA ALA A 189 0.73 41.02 -17.53
C ALA A 189 1.83 40.88 -18.59
N GLY A 190 1.74 39.86 -19.44
CA GLY A 190 2.63 39.65 -20.60
C GLY A 190 4.05 39.14 -20.27
N ALA A 191 4.31 38.70 -19.05
CA ALA A 191 5.61 38.16 -18.64
C ALA A 191 5.80 36.70 -19.11
N GLN A 192 7.04 36.31 -19.36
CA GLN A 192 7.39 34.89 -19.53
C GLN A 192 7.66 34.29 -18.16
N VAL A 193 6.86 33.29 -17.76
CA VAL A 193 6.91 32.69 -16.43
C VAL A 193 7.12 31.19 -16.52
N SER A 194 8.12 30.65 -15.81
CA SER A 194 8.30 29.21 -15.61
C SER A 194 8.59 28.88 -14.15
N ALA A 195 8.11 27.73 -13.68
CA ALA A 195 8.41 27.19 -12.37
C ALA A 195 9.40 26.03 -12.51
N GLN A 196 10.54 26.13 -11.82
CA GLN A 196 11.57 25.09 -11.80
C GLN A 196 11.58 24.42 -10.42
N PHE A 197 11.51 23.09 -10.40
CA PHE A 197 11.38 22.27 -9.20
C PHE A 197 12.69 21.54 -8.94
N PHE A 198 13.35 21.91 -7.84
CA PHE A 198 14.63 21.37 -7.41
C PHE A 198 14.44 20.52 -6.14
N PRO A 199 14.59 19.20 -6.23
CA PRO A 199 14.71 18.36 -5.04
C PRO A 199 16.06 18.64 -4.38
N ARG A 200 16.08 18.82 -3.05
CA ARG A 200 17.35 18.95 -2.30
C ARG A 200 18.03 17.59 -2.02
N SER A 201 17.57 16.51 -2.65
CA SER A 201 18.21 15.19 -2.61
C SER A 201 19.22 15.06 -3.76
N ALA A 202 20.28 14.29 -3.53
CA ALA A 202 21.44 14.24 -4.44
C ALA A 202 21.21 13.56 -5.81
N GLU A 203 20.05 12.92 -6.03
CA GLU A 203 19.83 12.01 -7.18
C GLU A 203 18.68 12.40 -8.11
N ALA A 204 17.93 13.48 -7.83
CA ALA A 204 16.65 13.72 -8.48
C ALA A 204 16.68 14.79 -9.60
N VAL A 205 15.85 14.56 -10.62
CA VAL A 205 15.79 15.34 -11.87
C VAL A 205 15.08 16.67 -11.65
N VAL A 206 15.70 17.76 -12.11
CA VAL A 206 15.07 19.09 -12.15
C VAL A 206 13.96 19.09 -13.18
N SER A 207 12.77 19.54 -12.79
CA SER A 207 11.61 19.64 -13.68
C SER A 207 11.24 21.10 -13.90
N GLU A 208 10.98 21.50 -15.14
CA GLU A 208 10.50 22.84 -15.49
C GLU A 208 9.06 22.79 -15.98
N LEU A 209 8.25 23.74 -15.52
CA LEU A 209 6.85 23.91 -15.89
C LEU A 209 6.62 25.33 -16.42
N PRO A 210 6.48 25.54 -17.75
CA PRO A 210 6.10 26.83 -18.30
C PRO A 210 4.65 27.16 -17.90
N LEU A 211 4.42 28.39 -17.45
CA LEU A 211 3.12 28.87 -16.98
C LEU A 211 2.52 29.83 -18.02
N ALA A 212 1.30 29.55 -18.47
CA ALA A 212 0.60 30.41 -19.44
C ALA A 212 -0.22 31.48 -18.72
N GLU A 213 -0.25 32.70 -19.26
CA GLU A 213 -1.09 33.76 -18.71
C GLU A 213 -2.58 33.45 -18.92
N VAL A 214 -3.35 33.50 -17.84
CA VAL A 214 -4.81 33.33 -17.82
C VAL A 214 -5.52 34.69 -17.79
N GLY A 215 -4.80 35.75 -17.38
CA GLY A 215 -5.24 37.15 -17.42
C GLY A 215 -5.01 37.88 -16.10
N GLY A 216 -4.84 39.20 -16.17
CA GLY A 216 -4.68 40.06 -14.99
C GLY A 216 -3.43 39.73 -14.17
N GLY A 217 -2.31 39.39 -14.83
CA GLY A 217 -1.05 39.02 -14.17
C GLY A 217 -1.08 37.66 -13.47
N VAL A 218 -2.05 36.80 -13.82
CA VAL A 218 -2.17 35.43 -13.31
C VAL A 218 -1.69 34.44 -14.38
N TYR A 219 -0.75 33.58 -13.99
CA TYR A 219 -0.14 32.55 -14.83
C TYR A 219 -0.43 31.17 -14.25
N SER A 220 -0.76 30.18 -15.09
CA SER A 220 -1.17 28.86 -14.62
C SER A 220 -0.74 27.74 -15.57
N ALA A 221 -0.41 26.58 -15.00
CA ALA A 221 -0.19 25.33 -15.72
C ALA A 221 -0.44 24.14 -14.80
N THR A 222 -0.59 22.94 -15.37
CA THR A 222 -0.75 21.69 -14.61
C THR A 222 0.35 20.71 -15.02
N GLY A 223 1.02 20.12 -14.03
CA GLY A 223 2.15 19.23 -14.26
C GLY A 223 2.45 18.32 -13.06
N ALA A 224 3.21 17.25 -13.30
CA ALA A 224 3.61 16.28 -12.28
C ALA A 224 5.05 16.50 -11.81
N ASN A 225 5.34 17.68 -11.27
CA ASN A 225 6.73 18.13 -11.04
C ASN A 225 7.30 17.73 -9.67
N PHE A 226 6.46 17.49 -8.65
CA PHE A 226 6.90 16.94 -7.37
C PHE A 226 6.99 15.41 -7.45
N SER A 227 8.20 14.88 -7.64
CA SER A 227 8.41 13.47 -7.97
C SER A 227 8.72 12.56 -6.77
N ALA A 228 9.16 13.12 -5.64
CA ALA A 228 9.65 12.36 -4.49
C ALA A 228 9.38 13.06 -3.14
N GLU A 229 9.43 12.29 -2.05
CA GLU A 229 9.42 12.80 -0.68
C GLU A 229 10.70 13.60 -0.37
N GLY A 230 10.62 14.55 0.57
CA GLY A 230 11.77 15.34 1.03
C GLY A 230 11.61 16.84 0.85
N SER A 231 12.74 17.56 0.91
CA SER A 231 12.79 19.02 0.79
C SER A 231 12.89 19.46 -0.66
N TRP A 232 12.13 20.48 -1.02
CA TRP A 232 12.02 21.00 -2.38
C TRP A 232 12.20 22.51 -2.39
N GLU A 233 12.89 22.98 -3.43
CA GLU A 233 13.06 24.38 -3.74
C GLU A 233 12.38 24.65 -5.09
N VAL A 234 11.47 25.62 -5.14
CA VAL A 234 10.73 25.98 -6.35
C VAL A 234 11.10 27.39 -6.75
N LEU A 235 11.81 27.52 -7.86
CA LEU A 235 12.21 28.80 -8.43
C LEU A 235 11.18 29.23 -9.46
N LEU A 236 10.49 30.33 -9.20
CA LEU A 236 9.65 31.01 -10.17
C LEU A 236 10.51 31.98 -10.96
N LYS A 237 10.77 31.65 -12.22
CA LYS A 237 11.53 32.46 -13.17
C LYS A 237 10.58 33.42 -13.89
N ILE A 238 10.87 34.72 -13.84
CA ILE A 238 10.12 35.79 -14.48
C ILE A 238 11.08 36.51 -15.44
N ASN A 239 10.73 36.61 -16.72
CA ASN A 239 11.47 37.38 -17.75
C ASN A 239 13.00 37.16 -17.78
N ALA A 240 13.43 35.89 -17.78
CA ALA A 240 14.83 35.43 -17.90
C ALA A 240 15.84 35.88 -16.82
N ALA A 241 15.57 36.95 -16.06
CA ALA A 241 16.49 37.56 -15.11
C ALA A 241 16.03 37.48 -13.65
N ASP A 242 14.72 37.45 -13.39
CA ASP A 242 14.18 37.50 -12.04
C ASP A 242 13.80 36.11 -11.54
N TYR A 243 14.23 35.77 -10.32
CA TYR A 243 13.95 34.48 -9.68
C TYR A 243 13.37 34.72 -8.29
N LEU A 244 12.23 34.09 -8.02
CA LEU A 244 11.61 34.06 -6.70
C LEU A 244 11.60 32.64 -6.17
N ASN A 245 12.22 32.45 -5.01
CA ASN A 245 12.35 31.14 -4.41
C ASN A 245 11.21 30.83 -3.42
N PHE A 246 10.67 29.62 -3.51
CA PHE A 246 9.69 29.04 -2.61
C PHE A 246 10.18 27.69 -2.08
N ASP A 247 10.40 27.61 -0.77
CA ASP A 247 10.81 26.36 -0.12
C ASP A 247 9.60 25.55 0.38
N PHE A 248 9.57 24.27 0.01
CA PHE A 248 8.53 23.30 0.35
C PHE A 248 9.12 22.01 0.96
N SER A 249 8.26 21.23 1.61
CA SER A 249 8.58 19.89 2.08
C SER A 249 7.45 18.91 1.78
N ILE A 250 7.81 17.67 1.45
CA ILE A 250 6.88 16.57 1.21
C ILE A 250 7.15 15.49 2.24
N GLY A 251 6.13 15.20 3.06
CA GLY A 251 6.17 14.16 4.08
C GLY A 251 5.82 12.77 3.53
N PRO A 252 5.87 11.74 4.38
CA PRO A 252 5.53 10.35 4.02
C PRO A 252 4.06 10.12 3.63
N ASP A 253 3.25 11.18 3.73
CA ASP A 253 1.86 11.22 3.33
C ASP A 253 1.65 11.89 1.97
N GLY A 254 2.74 12.27 1.29
CA GLY A 254 2.74 12.85 -0.05
C GLY A 254 2.17 14.27 -0.13
N ALA A 255 1.90 14.94 1.00
CA ALA A 255 1.38 16.30 0.99
C ALA A 255 2.53 17.33 0.91
N VAL A 256 2.39 18.30 0.01
CA VAL A 256 3.30 19.44 -0.12
C VAL A 256 2.95 20.47 0.95
N ARG A 257 3.94 20.88 1.72
CA ARG A 257 3.83 21.82 2.83
C ARG A 257 4.89 22.91 2.71
N SER A 258 4.71 23.98 3.47
CA SER A 258 5.77 24.96 3.64
C SER A 258 7.00 24.29 4.26
N ALA A 259 8.20 24.66 3.81
CA ALA A 259 9.41 24.18 4.48
C ALA A 259 9.41 24.56 5.96
N GLY A 260 9.77 23.61 6.83
CA GLY A 260 9.77 23.77 8.28
C GLY A 260 8.42 23.59 8.97
N GLU A 261 7.33 23.36 8.23
CA GLU A 261 6.02 23.07 8.84
C GLU A 261 6.07 21.72 9.58
N PRO A 262 5.77 21.68 10.89
CA PRO A 262 5.88 20.45 11.65
C PRO A 262 4.84 19.42 11.19
N LEU A 263 5.30 18.21 10.87
CA LEU A 263 4.41 17.10 10.57
C LEU A 263 3.52 16.80 11.77
N SER A 264 2.22 16.53 11.55
CA SER A 264 1.32 16.15 12.63
C SER A 264 1.80 14.88 13.33
N VAL A 265 1.38 14.66 14.59
CA VAL A 265 1.73 13.45 15.35
C VAL A 265 1.41 12.20 14.52
N THR A 266 0.22 12.15 13.90
CA THR A 266 -0.21 11.06 13.03
C THR A 266 0.77 10.82 11.87
N VAL A 267 1.18 11.87 11.15
CA VAL A 267 2.10 11.73 10.01
C VAL A 267 3.49 11.30 10.47
N ARG A 268 3.97 11.79 11.62
CA ARG A 268 5.26 11.33 12.21
C ARG A 268 5.21 9.87 12.63
N THR A 269 4.13 9.45 13.29
CA THR A 269 3.93 8.05 13.68
C THR A 269 3.85 7.16 12.44
N VAL A 270 3.15 7.59 11.39
CA VAL A 270 3.11 6.87 10.10
C VAL A 270 4.48 6.81 9.45
N GLY A 271 5.27 7.88 9.44
CA GLY A 271 6.64 7.87 8.92
C GLY A 271 7.57 6.93 9.69
N TRP A 272 7.45 6.92 11.02
CA TRP A 272 8.17 5.97 11.88
C TRP A 272 7.73 4.52 11.60
N LEU A 273 6.43 4.27 11.47
CA LEU A 273 5.91 2.96 11.07
C LEU A 273 6.38 2.59 9.65
N ASN A 274 6.36 3.49 8.67
CA ASN A 274 6.90 3.21 7.33
C ASN A 274 8.37 2.75 7.42
N ARG A 275 9.17 3.38 8.29
CA ARG A 275 10.59 3.07 8.47
C ARG A 275 10.85 1.76 9.24
N TYR A 276 10.03 1.44 10.25
CA TYR A 276 10.30 0.35 11.20
C TYR A 276 9.23 -0.76 11.24
N ALA A 277 8.04 -0.55 10.69
CA ALA A 277 6.95 -1.53 10.69
C ALA A 277 7.28 -2.75 9.84
N GLY A 278 8.12 -2.62 8.80
CA GLY A 278 8.67 -3.78 8.10
C GLY A 278 9.43 -4.71 9.04
N ALA A 279 10.30 -4.16 9.91
CA ALA A 279 11.04 -4.92 10.91
C ALA A 279 10.14 -5.47 12.03
N LEU A 280 9.13 -4.70 12.48
CA LEU A 280 8.19 -5.15 13.51
C LEU A 280 7.25 -6.25 13.01
N ALA A 281 6.70 -6.10 11.80
CA ALA A 281 5.87 -7.11 11.16
C ALA A 281 6.68 -8.38 10.85
N ALA A 282 7.94 -8.24 10.41
CA ALA A 282 8.86 -9.36 10.25
C ALA A 282 9.10 -10.08 11.58
N GLY A 283 9.36 -9.34 12.66
CA GLY A 283 9.50 -9.90 14.00
C GLY A 283 8.25 -10.65 14.45
N ALA A 284 7.06 -10.08 14.25
CA ALA A 284 5.79 -10.71 14.60
C ALA A 284 5.52 -11.98 13.76
N LEU A 285 5.78 -11.93 12.46
CA LEU A 285 5.59 -13.09 11.57
C LEU A 285 6.62 -14.19 11.82
N LEU A 286 7.87 -13.85 12.11
CA LEU A 286 8.88 -14.81 12.55
C LEU A 286 8.51 -15.43 13.89
N ALA A 287 7.97 -14.64 14.82
CA ALA A 287 7.47 -15.16 16.09
C ALA A 287 6.27 -16.10 15.89
N LEU A 288 5.33 -15.75 15.00
CA LEU A 288 4.20 -16.60 14.63
C LEU A 288 4.68 -17.89 13.94
N ALA A 289 5.58 -17.80 12.96
CA ALA A 289 6.14 -18.96 12.26
C ALA A 289 6.94 -19.87 13.22
N SER A 290 7.68 -19.28 14.15
CA SER A 290 8.43 -20.01 15.18
C SER A 290 7.49 -20.69 16.18
N GLY A 291 6.46 -19.97 16.65
CA GLY A 291 5.42 -20.51 17.53
C GLY A 291 4.65 -21.66 16.87
N TRP A 292 4.34 -21.50 15.57
CA TRP A 292 3.68 -22.52 14.77
C TRP A 292 4.57 -23.75 14.55
N SER A 293 5.84 -23.54 14.21
CA SER A 293 6.82 -24.62 14.05
C SER A 293 7.04 -25.38 15.37
N TRP A 294 7.03 -24.68 16.50
CA TRP A 294 7.13 -25.26 17.83
C TRP A 294 5.89 -26.07 18.22
N LEU A 295 4.68 -25.53 17.96
CA LEU A 295 3.42 -26.24 18.16
C LEU A 295 3.38 -27.51 17.31
N ALA A 296 3.68 -27.39 16.01
CA ALA A 296 3.77 -28.51 15.08
C ALA A 296 4.76 -29.57 15.60
N TRP A 297 5.98 -29.19 15.96
CA TRP A 297 6.98 -30.09 16.52
C TRP A 297 6.48 -30.89 17.73
N ARG A 298 5.70 -30.25 18.64
CA ARG A 298 5.13 -30.92 19.81
C ARG A 298 4.02 -31.91 19.49
N SER A 299 3.31 -31.71 18.38
CA SER A 299 2.13 -32.49 18.00
C SER A 299 2.40 -33.61 16.99
N LEU A 300 3.61 -33.70 16.43
CA LEU A 300 3.92 -34.66 15.37
C LEU A 300 4.35 -36.03 15.94
N PRO A 301 3.79 -37.16 15.45
CA PRO A 301 4.45 -38.45 15.59
C PRO A 301 5.78 -38.45 14.83
N ARG A 302 6.79 -39.14 15.35
CA ARG A 302 8.22 -39.08 14.94
C ARG A 302 8.53 -39.65 13.54
N SER A 303 7.72 -39.39 12.53
CA SER A 303 8.03 -39.76 11.14
C SER A 303 8.58 -38.54 10.38
N LYS A 304 9.66 -38.74 9.61
CA LYS A 304 10.37 -37.66 8.88
C LYS A 304 9.47 -36.92 7.87
N LEU A 305 8.43 -37.59 7.36
CA LEU A 305 7.47 -37.03 6.40
C LEU A 305 6.60 -35.94 7.02
N THR A 306 6.20 -36.12 8.29
CA THR A 306 5.34 -35.19 9.01
C THR A 306 6.11 -33.92 9.42
N VAL A 307 7.40 -34.03 9.70
CA VAL A 307 8.28 -32.87 9.93
C VAL A 307 8.45 -32.03 8.65
N ALA A 308 8.66 -32.68 7.50
CA ALA A 308 8.78 -31.99 6.22
C ALA A 308 7.49 -31.26 5.83
N LEU A 309 6.31 -31.87 6.06
CA LEU A 309 5.01 -31.29 5.72
C LEU A 309 4.66 -30.01 6.51
N TRP A 310 5.24 -29.82 7.69
CA TRP A 310 4.90 -28.68 8.56
C TRP A 310 6.00 -27.62 8.63
N VAL A 311 7.27 -28.02 8.55
CA VAL A 311 8.41 -27.08 8.60
C VAL A 311 8.60 -26.38 7.25
N VAL A 312 8.37 -27.07 6.13
CA VAL A 312 8.61 -26.49 4.79
C VAL A 312 7.67 -25.32 4.49
N PRO A 313 6.34 -25.37 4.72
CA PRO A 313 5.48 -24.20 4.53
C PRO A 313 5.87 -23.02 5.43
N GLY A 314 6.23 -23.29 6.69
CA GLY A 314 6.69 -22.26 7.64
C GLY A 314 7.99 -21.59 7.18
N LEU A 315 8.97 -22.36 6.70
CA LEU A 315 10.22 -21.86 6.13
C LEU A 315 10.01 -21.13 4.80
N LEU A 316 9.09 -21.58 3.96
CA LEU A 316 8.74 -20.91 2.71
C LEU A 316 8.04 -19.57 2.98
N ILE A 317 7.13 -19.52 3.96
CA ILE A 317 6.48 -18.28 4.40
C ILE A 317 7.53 -17.34 5.00
N ALA A 318 8.38 -17.83 5.91
CA ALA A 318 9.46 -17.02 6.51
C ALA A 318 10.47 -16.52 5.46
N GLY A 319 10.85 -17.37 4.51
CA GLY A 319 11.74 -17.02 3.40
C GLY A 319 11.11 -16.03 2.42
N ALA A 320 9.82 -16.18 2.10
CA ALA A 320 9.09 -15.23 1.27
C ALA A 320 8.94 -13.86 1.95
N ILE A 321 8.72 -13.85 3.26
CA ILE A 321 8.69 -12.62 4.08
C ILE A 321 10.09 -11.99 4.13
N TRP A 322 11.15 -12.77 4.32
CA TRP A 322 12.54 -12.28 4.30
C TRP A 322 12.91 -11.68 2.94
N LEU A 323 12.53 -12.34 1.85
CA LEU A 323 12.72 -11.84 0.49
C LEU A 323 11.89 -10.56 0.24
N TRP A 324 10.67 -10.48 0.79
CA TRP A 324 9.85 -9.27 0.75
C TRP A 324 10.51 -8.10 1.48
N ILE A 325 11.19 -8.33 2.61
CA ILE A 325 11.96 -7.29 3.33
C ILE A 325 13.10 -6.75 2.45
N LEU A 326 13.95 -7.63 1.92
CA LEU A 326 15.14 -7.29 1.12
C LEU A 326 14.84 -6.54 -0.19
N LEU A 327 13.64 -6.72 -0.74
CA LEU A 327 13.23 -6.15 -2.03
C LEU A 327 12.30 -4.94 -1.89
N THR A 328 11.94 -4.54 -0.67
CA THR A 328 11.01 -3.42 -0.41
C THR A 328 11.65 -2.28 0.36
N PHE A 329 12.73 -2.54 1.11
CA PHE A 329 13.48 -1.59 1.92
C PHE A 329 14.98 -1.83 1.77
#